data_AF-A0A0D6M285-F1
#
_entry.id   AF-A0A0D6M285-F1
#
_cell.length_a   1.000
_cell.length_b   1.000
_cell.length_c   1.000
_cell.angle_alpha   90.00
_cell.angle_beta   90.00
_cell.angle_gamma   90.00
#
_symmetry.space_group_name_H-M   'P 1'
#
loop_
_entity.id
_entity.type
_entity.pdbx_description
1 polymer ?
#
loop_
_entity_poly.entity_id
_entity_poly.type
_entity_poly.pdbx_seq_one_letter_code
_entity_poly.pdbx_strand_id
1 'polypeptide(L)'
;MAAALSNYSDPDSVPHDICIRILLCTLYLSCLIHATFYCVAKVYQLVISFFTTNQCHMFLPRNFYIITHVFIVFGNCGIRNTQTAMIIERCVATALVDTYEKRCRTLGVILTSVVIIATSMEVGFGFYIIAGNHLMTNSLMYPDSKSGNVTLTFAIILVFSCCSLATTISLFCFNLHRRRRRTLTSRYQSVENLSTSALLCIISIIQLVTFALYAFAMTYLRLMQNSNPLLDAYKEAGYLVPLTTFLIPFATIVFIENSKKRRRTGIDGMLKMKTNGQEGWENYAAVYKRQWK
;
A
#
# COMPACT_ATOMS: atom_id res chain seq x y z
N MET A 1 -24.30 7.36 19.92
CA MET A 1 -24.37 8.76 19.46
C MET A 1 -23.46 9.69 20.28
N ALA A 2 -23.50 9.66 21.62
CA ALA A 2 -22.58 10.43 22.47
C ALA A 2 -21.09 10.05 22.29
N ALA A 3 -20.77 8.76 22.13
CA ALA A 3 -19.39 8.31 21.83
C ALA A 3 -18.88 8.73 20.44
N ALA A 4 -19.78 8.97 19.48
CA ALA A 4 -19.41 9.45 18.14
C ALA A 4 -19.14 10.96 18.12
N LEU A 5 -19.80 11.72 19.01
CA LEU A 5 -19.52 13.14 19.25
C LEU A 5 -18.22 13.32 20.04
N SER A 6 -17.91 12.46 21.02
CA SER A 6 -16.65 12.56 21.77
C SER A 6 -15.42 12.24 20.91
N ASN A 7 -15.54 11.34 19.93
CA ASN A 7 -14.48 11.09 18.94
C ASN A 7 -14.29 12.26 17.95
N TYR A 8 -15.27 13.16 17.80
CA TYR A 8 -15.13 14.36 16.96
C TYR A 8 -14.55 15.55 17.74
N SER A 9 -14.70 15.57 19.07
CA SER A 9 -14.08 16.59 19.94
C SER A 9 -12.59 16.38 20.19
N ASP A 10 -12.04 15.21 19.84
CA ASP A 10 -10.60 14.97 19.88
C ASP A 10 -10.00 15.20 18.47
N PRO A 11 -9.35 16.36 18.21
CA PRO A 11 -8.74 16.69 16.93
C PRO A 11 -7.58 15.77 16.54
N ASP A 12 -7.05 14.99 17.50
CA ASP A 12 -5.93 14.09 17.28
C ASP A 12 -6.36 12.64 16.98
N SER A 13 -7.61 12.29 17.25
CA SER A 13 -8.18 11.00 16.87
C SER A 13 -8.64 11.03 15.40
N VAL A 14 -7.87 10.40 14.51
CA VAL A 14 -8.41 10.03 13.19
C VAL A 14 -9.25 8.77 13.43
N PRO A 15 -10.58 8.83 13.29
CA PRO A 15 -11.40 7.63 13.30
C PRO A 15 -11.06 6.88 12.02
N HIS A 16 -10.15 5.96 12.20
CA HIS A 16 -9.92 4.86 11.30
C HIS A 16 -10.44 3.66 12.06
N ASP A 17 -11.43 3.01 11.48
CA ASP A 17 -11.98 1.76 11.93
C ASP A 17 -10.86 0.80 12.34
N ILE A 18 -11.09 0.06 13.42
CA ILE A 18 -10.09 -0.89 13.95
C ILE A 18 -9.64 -1.88 12.86
N CYS A 19 -10.53 -2.25 11.94
CA CYS A 19 -10.21 -3.11 10.80
C CYS A 19 -9.16 -2.52 9.85
N ILE A 20 -9.34 -1.28 9.39
CA ILE A 20 -8.39 -0.66 8.46
C ILE A 20 -7.04 -0.42 9.13
N ARG A 21 -7.02 -0.15 10.45
CA ARG A 21 -5.78 -0.03 11.22
C ARG A 21 -5.00 -1.35 11.26
N ILE A 22 -5.68 -2.47 11.48
CA ILE A 22 -5.05 -3.80 11.47
C ILE A 22 -4.42 -4.07 10.10
N LEU A 23 -5.16 -3.82 9.01
CA LEU A 23 -4.65 -4.03 7.65
C LEU A 23 -3.49 -3.09 7.31
N LEU A 24 -3.54 -1.81 7.72
CA LEU A 24 -2.41 -0.89 7.54
C LEU A 24 -1.18 -1.33 8.35
N CYS A 25 -1.35 -1.88 9.55
CA CYS A 25 -0.23 -2.46 10.30
C CYS A 25 0.39 -3.64 9.55
N THR A 26 -0.43 -4.55 9.00
CA THR A 26 0.04 -5.66 8.17
C THR A 26 0.79 -5.17 6.93
N LEU A 27 0.33 -4.09 6.30
CA LEU A 27 1.00 -3.46 5.16
C LEU A 27 2.39 -2.95 5.55
N TYR A 28 2.49 -2.22 6.67
CA TYR A 28 3.76 -1.68 7.14
C TYR A 28 4.73 -2.77 7.60
N LEU A 29 4.24 -3.83 8.24
CA LEU A 29 5.07 -5.00 8.57
C LEU A 29 5.63 -5.65 7.30
N SER A 30 4.82 -5.76 6.24
CA SER A 30 5.28 -6.29 4.95
C SER A 30 6.35 -5.39 4.31
N CYS A 31 6.17 -4.07 4.36
CA CYS A 31 7.20 -3.10 3.94
C CYS A 31 8.49 -3.23 4.76
N LEU A 32 8.37 -3.38 6.07
CA LEU A 32 9.52 -3.51 6.98
C LEU A 32 10.29 -4.79 6.72
N ILE A 33 9.61 -5.92 6.52
CA ILE A 33 10.22 -7.21 6.18
C ILE A 33 11.00 -7.06 4.87
N HIS A 34 10.37 -6.53 3.82
CA HIS A 34 11.05 -6.31 2.54
C HIS A 34 12.30 -5.43 2.71
N ALA A 35 12.14 -4.24 3.31
CA ALA A 35 13.23 -3.28 3.46
C ALA A 35 14.39 -3.85 4.28
N THR A 36 14.11 -4.59 5.35
CA THR A 36 15.15 -5.18 6.22
C THR A 36 15.96 -6.21 5.45
N PHE A 37 15.32 -7.20 4.84
CA PHE A 37 16.03 -8.26 4.11
C PHE A 37 16.70 -7.73 2.83
N TYR A 38 16.11 -6.72 2.19
CA TYR A 38 16.73 -6.01 1.09
C TYR A 38 18.04 -5.34 1.53
N CYS A 39 18.02 -4.58 2.63
CA CYS A 39 19.22 -3.95 3.17
C CYS A 39 20.29 -4.97 3.55
N VAL A 40 19.93 -6.07 4.22
CA VAL A 40 20.89 -7.14 4.57
C VAL A 40 21.51 -7.75 3.32
N ALA A 41 20.71 -8.08 2.31
CA ALA A 41 21.19 -8.63 1.04
C ALA A 41 22.16 -7.67 0.34
N LYS A 42 21.85 -6.37 0.32
CA LYS A 42 22.68 -5.34 -0.31
C LYS A 42 23.98 -5.06 0.43
N VAL A 43 23.95 -4.97 1.76
CA VAL A 43 25.17 -4.82 2.55
C VAL A 43 26.09 -6.02 2.33
N TYR A 44 25.54 -7.24 2.32
CA TYR A 44 26.31 -8.45 2.06
C TYR A 44 26.94 -8.47 0.66
N GLN A 45 26.16 -8.13 -0.38
CA GLN A 45 26.64 -8.02 -1.75
C GLN A 45 27.74 -6.96 -1.91
N LEU A 46 27.60 -5.82 -1.21
CA LEU A 46 28.60 -4.76 -1.19
C LEU A 46 29.92 -5.22 -0.55
N VAL A 47 29.84 -5.93 0.58
CA VAL A 47 31.01 -6.51 1.26
C VAL A 47 31.73 -7.50 0.34
N ILE A 48 31.00 -8.44 -0.28
CA ILE A 48 31.60 -9.36 -1.26
C ILE A 48 32.27 -8.59 -2.39
N SER A 49 31.65 -7.53 -2.91
CA SER A 49 32.21 -6.74 -4.00
C SER A 49 33.53 -6.03 -3.64
N PHE A 50 33.75 -5.63 -2.39
CA PHE A 50 34.98 -4.94 -1.98
C PHE A 50 36.10 -5.88 -1.55
N PHE A 51 35.76 -7.02 -0.93
CA PHE A 51 36.74 -7.89 -0.28
C PHE A 51 37.10 -9.14 -1.10
N THR A 52 36.40 -9.40 -2.21
CA THR A 52 36.69 -10.57 -3.05
C THR A 52 37.70 -10.23 -4.14
N THR A 53 38.88 -10.84 -4.06
CA THR A 53 39.96 -10.72 -5.07
C THR A 53 39.76 -11.63 -6.28
N ASN A 54 39.07 -12.76 -6.12
CA ASN A 54 38.81 -13.73 -7.20
C ASN A 54 37.39 -13.58 -7.76
N GLN A 55 37.27 -13.27 -9.05
CA GLN A 55 35.98 -13.05 -9.73
C GLN A 55 35.01 -14.25 -9.63
N CYS A 56 35.52 -15.48 -9.53
CA CYS A 56 34.70 -16.69 -9.38
C CYS A 56 34.02 -16.84 -8.00
N HIS A 57 34.37 -16.02 -7.01
CA HIS A 57 33.79 -16.08 -5.65
C HIS A 57 32.71 -15.01 -5.41
N MET A 58 32.27 -14.28 -6.45
CA MET A 58 31.28 -13.20 -6.33
C MET A 58 29.83 -13.70 -6.14
N PHE A 59 29.61 -15.01 -6.10
CA PHE A 59 28.28 -15.62 -5.96
C PHE A 59 27.83 -15.68 -4.49
N LEU A 60 26.53 -15.48 -4.27
CA LEU A 60 25.97 -15.60 -2.93
C LEU A 60 25.96 -17.07 -2.48
N PRO A 61 26.25 -17.36 -1.20
CA PRO A 61 26.00 -18.67 -0.63
C PRO A 61 24.54 -19.06 -0.82
N ARG A 62 24.28 -20.30 -1.25
CA ARG A 62 22.94 -20.78 -1.59
C ARG A 62 21.91 -20.53 -0.49
N ASN A 63 22.24 -20.88 0.76
CA ASN A 63 21.34 -20.68 1.89
C ASN A 63 21.04 -19.19 2.14
N PHE A 64 22.04 -18.32 1.96
CA PHE A 64 21.87 -16.88 2.11
C PHE A 64 20.94 -16.33 1.03
N TYR A 65 21.16 -16.72 -0.24
CA TYR A 65 20.28 -16.36 -1.36
C TYR A 65 18.83 -16.79 -1.11
N ILE A 66 18.60 -18.07 -0.79
CA ILE A 66 17.24 -18.62 -0.59
C ILE A 66 16.52 -17.88 0.52
N ILE A 67 17.16 -17.69 1.69
CA ILE A 67 16.55 -17.03 2.84
C ILE A 67 16.20 -15.58 2.49
N THR A 68 17.17 -14.81 2.00
CA THR A 68 16.95 -13.39 1.71
C THR A 68 15.94 -13.18 0.59
N HIS A 69 16.00 -13.98 -0.48
CA HIS A 69 15.05 -13.92 -1.60
C HIS A 69 13.62 -14.24 -1.13
N VAL A 70 13.44 -15.30 -0.34
CA VAL A 70 12.13 -15.70 0.19
C VAL A 70 11.48 -14.58 1.00
N PHE A 71 12.22 -13.92 1.89
CA PHE A 71 11.67 -12.82 2.69
C PHE A 71 11.42 -11.54 1.87
N ILE A 72 12.26 -11.24 0.88
CA ILE A 72 12.03 -10.12 -0.06
C ILE A 72 10.75 -10.37 -0.86
N VAL A 73 10.57 -11.56 -1.43
CA VAL A 73 9.35 -11.91 -2.17
C VAL A 73 8.13 -11.94 -1.25
N PHE A 74 8.27 -12.46 -0.03
CA PHE A 74 7.21 -12.45 0.98
C PHE A 74 6.73 -11.03 1.29
N GLY A 75 7.65 -10.09 1.53
CA GLY A 75 7.31 -8.70 1.77
C GLY A 75 6.59 -8.07 0.57
N ASN A 76 7.05 -8.32 -0.66
CA ASN A 76 6.42 -7.81 -1.87
C ASN A 76 5.00 -8.34 -2.10
N CYS A 77 4.83 -9.65 -1.97
CA CYS A 77 3.51 -10.28 -2.09
C CYS A 77 2.59 -9.84 -0.94
N GLY A 78 3.13 -9.69 0.28
CA GLY A 78 2.40 -9.19 1.43
C GLY A 78 1.87 -7.76 1.21
N ILE A 79 2.69 -6.86 0.65
CA ILE A 79 2.28 -5.49 0.31
C ILE A 79 1.08 -5.50 -0.64
N ARG A 80 1.16 -6.28 -1.72
CA ARG A 80 0.10 -6.39 -2.73
C ARG A 80 -1.18 -7.02 -2.15
N ASN A 81 -1.06 -8.17 -1.50
CA ASN A 81 -2.21 -8.91 -0.97
C ASN A 81 -2.92 -8.13 0.14
N THR A 82 -2.17 -7.41 0.98
CA THR A 82 -2.75 -6.52 2.00
C THR A 82 -3.52 -5.37 1.36
N GLN A 83 -3.00 -4.77 0.28
CA GLN A 83 -3.72 -3.72 -0.44
C GLN A 83 -5.04 -4.25 -1.01
N THR A 84 -5.05 -5.43 -1.63
CA THR A 84 -6.29 -6.07 -2.09
C THR A 84 -7.27 -6.29 -0.96
N ALA A 85 -6.81 -6.78 0.20
CA ALA A 85 -7.65 -6.95 1.37
C ALA A 85 -8.27 -5.63 1.86
N MET A 86 -7.51 -4.53 1.84
CA MET A 86 -8.05 -3.19 2.15
C MET A 86 -9.12 -2.74 1.15
N ILE A 87 -8.97 -3.07 -0.15
CA ILE A 87 -9.98 -2.76 -1.16
C ILE A 87 -11.26 -3.57 -0.90
N ILE A 88 -11.14 -4.88 -0.65
CA ILE A 88 -12.27 -5.76 -0.32
C ILE A 88 -12.99 -5.25 0.92
N GLU A 89 -12.25 -4.89 1.95
CA GLU A 89 -12.77 -4.34 3.19
C GLU A 89 -13.57 -3.05 2.93
N ARG A 90 -13.04 -2.12 2.12
CA ARG A 90 -13.79 -0.90 1.73
C ARG A 90 -15.02 -1.20 0.88
N CYS A 91 -15.00 -2.24 0.03
CA CYS A 91 -16.19 -2.70 -0.69
C CYS A 91 -17.27 -3.17 0.30
N VAL A 92 -16.90 -3.99 1.29
CA VAL A 92 -17.81 -4.49 2.32
C VAL A 92 -18.36 -3.35 3.17
N ALA A 93 -17.51 -2.42 3.63
CA ALA A 93 -17.93 -1.25 4.39
C ALA A 93 -18.88 -0.34 3.60
N THR A 94 -18.73 -0.28 2.28
CA THR A 94 -19.60 0.52 1.41
C THR A 94 -20.94 -0.18 1.15
N ALA A 95 -20.94 -1.49 0.90
CA ALA A 95 -22.12 -2.26 0.52
C ALA A 95 -22.97 -2.71 1.73
N LEU A 96 -22.33 -3.18 2.81
CA LEU A 96 -22.97 -3.84 3.96
C LEU A 96 -22.80 -3.04 5.26
N VAL A 97 -23.27 -1.79 5.24
CA VAL A 97 -23.06 -0.80 6.31
C VAL A 97 -23.47 -1.33 7.70
N ASP A 98 -24.67 -1.91 7.82
CA ASP A 98 -25.23 -2.32 9.12
C ASP A 98 -24.51 -3.53 9.74
N THR A 99 -24.03 -4.45 8.89
CA THR A 99 -23.27 -5.63 9.32
C THR A 99 -21.83 -5.26 9.65
N TYR A 100 -21.24 -4.35 8.87
CA TYR A 100 -19.87 -3.89 9.04
C TYR A 100 -19.68 -3.23 10.40
N GLU A 101 -20.62 -2.39 10.85
CA GLU A 101 -20.54 -1.70 12.15
C GLU A 101 -20.44 -2.69 13.34
N LYS A 102 -21.10 -3.85 13.24
CA LYS A 102 -21.10 -4.88 14.30
C LYS A 102 -19.92 -5.85 14.23
N ARG A 103 -19.33 -6.06 13.04
CA ARG A 103 -18.35 -7.13 12.79
C ARG A 103 -17.01 -6.67 12.19
N CYS A 104 -16.76 -5.36 12.14
CA CYS A 104 -15.54 -4.75 11.61
C CYS A 104 -14.24 -5.42 12.12
N ARG A 105 -14.10 -5.64 13.44
CA ARG A 105 -12.91 -6.27 14.02
C ARG A 105 -12.70 -7.71 13.52
N THR A 106 -13.75 -8.52 13.49
CA THR A 106 -13.68 -9.91 13.02
C THR A 106 -13.30 -9.97 11.54
N LEU A 107 -13.86 -9.07 10.72
CA LEU A 107 -13.51 -8.96 9.29
C LEU A 107 -12.02 -8.66 9.10
N GLY A 108 -11.46 -7.71 9.87
CA GLY A 108 -10.04 -7.36 9.78
C GLY A 108 -9.11 -8.51 10.14
N VAL A 109 -9.45 -9.27 11.18
CA VAL A 109 -8.68 -10.48 11.56
C VAL A 109 -8.77 -11.55 10.48
N ILE A 110 -9.96 -11.83 9.96
CA ILE A 110 -10.15 -12.83 8.88
C ILE A 110 -9.34 -12.43 7.64
N LEU A 111 -9.47 -11.18 7.19
CA LEU A 111 -8.74 -10.70 6.01
C LEU A 111 -7.23 -10.73 6.22
N THR A 112 -6.74 -10.38 7.41
CA THR A 112 -5.30 -10.46 7.74
C THR A 112 -4.81 -11.92 7.71
N SER A 113 -5.56 -12.84 8.29
CA SER A 113 -5.23 -14.28 8.24
C SER A 113 -5.19 -14.80 6.80
N VAL A 114 -6.17 -14.42 5.98
CA VAL A 114 -6.21 -14.76 4.55
C VAL A 114 -5.00 -14.21 3.81
N VAL A 115 -4.61 -12.95 4.08
CA VAL A 115 -3.41 -12.34 3.48
C VAL A 115 -2.16 -13.12 3.84
N ILE A 116 -1.94 -13.44 5.12
CA ILE A 116 -0.76 -14.19 5.57
C ILE A 116 -0.70 -15.55 4.88
N ILE A 117 -1.81 -16.30 4.88
CA ILE A 117 -1.89 -17.63 4.26
C ILE A 117 -1.64 -17.53 2.75
N ALA A 118 -2.30 -16.61 2.05
CA ALA A 118 -2.15 -16.43 0.61
C ALA A 118 -0.71 -16.06 0.24
N THR A 119 -0.09 -15.14 0.98
CA THR A 119 1.31 -14.74 0.76
C THR A 119 2.26 -15.91 1.03
N SER A 120 2.06 -16.69 2.10
CA SER A 120 2.86 -17.89 2.37
C SER A 120 2.71 -18.96 1.28
N MET A 121 1.50 -19.17 0.74
CA MET A 121 1.25 -20.12 -0.34
C MET A 121 1.93 -19.70 -1.64
N GLU A 122 1.84 -18.42 -2.02
CA GLU A 122 2.50 -17.89 -3.23
C GLU A 122 4.03 -18.06 -3.17
N VAL A 123 4.62 -17.71 -2.02
CA VAL A 123 6.07 -17.85 -1.80
C VAL A 123 6.47 -19.32 -1.77
N GLY A 124 5.67 -20.18 -1.14
CA GLY A 124 5.88 -21.63 -1.10
C GLY A 124 5.86 -22.26 -2.49
N PHE A 125 4.93 -21.85 -3.36
CA PHE A 125 4.89 -22.32 -4.75
C PHE A 125 6.11 -21.84 -5.54
N GLY A 126 6.55 -20.59 -5.32
CA GLY A 126 7.76 -20.04 -5.92
C GLY A 126 9.06 -20.68 -5.43
N PHE A 127 9.06 -21.32 -4.26
CA PHE A 127 10.26 -21.89 -3.63
C PHE A 127 10.94 -22.94 -4.52
N TYR A 128 10.17 -23.79 -5.21
CA TYR A 128 10.72 -24.81 -6.11
C TYR A 128 11.57 -24.21 -7.23
N ILE A 129 11.23 -22.99 -7.69
CA ILE A 129 11.95 -22.28 -8.75
C ILE A 129 13.32 -21.79 -8.26
N ILE A 130 13.40 -21.43 -6.97
CA ILE A 130 14.56 -20.80 -6.32
C ILE A 130 15.51 -21.86 -5.75
N ALA A 131 14.97 -23.00 -5.28
CA ALA A 131 15.73 -24.05 -4.61
C ALA A 131 16.65 -24.88 -5.55
N GLY A 132 16.60 -24.64 -6.87
CA GLY A 132 17.47 -25.27 -7.85
C GLY A 132 18.96 -24.94 -7.67
N ASN A 133 19.84 -25.71 -8.32
CA ASN A 133 21.28 -25.45 -8.31
C ASN A 133 21.62 -24.32 -9.31
N HIS A 134 21.36 -23.08 -8.89
CA HIS A 134 21.66 -21.88 -9.67
C HIS A 134 22.63 -20.98 -8.91
N LEU A 135 23.66 -20.50 -9.62
CA LEU A 135 24.61 -19.53 -9.09
C LEU A 135 24.03 -18.12 -9.26
N MET A 136 23.73 -17.45 -8.16
CA MET A 136 23.09 -16.14 -8.16
C MET A 136 24.05 -15.08 -7.61
N THR A 137 24.15 -13.96 -8.32
CA THR A 137 24.96 -12.78 -7.94
C THR A 137 24.19 -11.82 -7.04
N ASN A 138 22.87 -12.03 -6.88
CA ASN A 138 22.02 -11.23 -6.01
C ASN A 138 20.80 -12.01 -5.52
N SER A 139 20.15 -11.48 -4.47
CA SER A 139 18.95 -12.06 -3.86
C SER A 139 17.64 -11.59 -4.48
N LEU A 140 17.69 -10.80 -5.55
CA LEU A 140 16.53 -10.07 -6.09
C LEU A 140 15.99 -10.71 -7.35
N MET A 141 16.85 -11.47 -8.01
CA MET A 141 16.59 -12.01 -9.32
C MET A 141 16.22 -13.48 -9.25
N TYR A 142 15.33 -13.84 -10.15
CA TYR A 142 15.09 -15.22 -10.50
C TYR A 142 16.14 -15.68 -11.51
N PRO A 143 16.44 -16.99 -11.56
CA PRO A 143 17.30 -17.56 -12.58
C PRO A 143 16.84 -17.19 -14.00
N ASP A 144 17.77 -16.84 -14.90
CA ASP A 144 17.45 -16.41 -16.26
C ASP A 144 16.68 -17.47 -17.07
N SER A 145 16.88 -18.76 -16.75
CA SER A 145 16.13 -19.89 -17.32
C SER A 145 14.62 -19.80 -17.09
N LYS A 146 14.18 -18.93 -16.16
CA LYS A 146 12.77 -18.70 -15.79
C LYS A 146 12.29 -17.29 -16.13
N SER A 147 13.10 -16.50 -16.85
CA SER A 147 12.80 -15.12 -17.23
C SER A 147 11.46 -14.96 -17.99
N GLY A 148 11.06 -15.92 -18.83
CA GLY A 148 9.76 -15.95 -19.49
C GLY A 148 8.58 -15.90 -18.52
N ASN A 149 8.60 -16.77 -17.51
CA ASN A 149 7.56 -16.84 -16.47
C ASN A 149 7.54 -15.57 -15.61
N VAL A 150 8.71 -14.97 -15.35
CA VAL A 150 8.84 -13.72 -14.60
C VAL A 150 8.18 -12.56 -15.36
N THR A 151 8.43 -12.42 -16.67
CA THR A 151 7.79 -11.38 -17.49
C THR A 151 6.26 -11.56 -17.54
N LEU A 152 5.77 -12.79 -17.70
CA LEU A 152 4.33 -13.07 -17.64
C LEU A 152 3.74 -12.69 -16.27
N THR A 153 4.43 -13.01 -15.19
CA THR A 153 4.03 -12.66 -13.82
C THR A 153 3.95 -11.13 -13.65
N PHE A 154 4.91 -10.37 -14.18
CA PHE A 154 4.85 -8.91 -14.14
C PHE A 154 3.66 -8.34 -14.93
N ALA A 155 3.33 -8.91 -16.08
CA ALA A 155 2.15 -8.49 -16.84
C ALA A 155 0.86 -8.72 -16.05
N ILE A 156 0.73 -9.89 -15.39
CA ILE A 156 -0.42 -10.21 -14.52
C ILE A 156 -0.52 -9.21 -13.36
N ILE A 157 0.60 -8.93 -12.68
CA ILE A 157 0.65 -7.97 -11.57
C ILE A 157 0.25 -6.56 -12.03
N LEU A 158 0.69 -6.15 -13.22
CA LEU A 158 0.35 -4.84 -13.78
C LEU A 158 -1.14 -4.72 -14.04
N VAL A 159 -1.75 -5.71 -14.69
CA VAL A 159 -3.20 -5.75 -14.94
C VAL A 159 -3.97 -5.71 -13.62
N PHE A 160 -3.55 -6.52 -12.65
CA PHE A 160 -4.15 -6.54 -11.32
C PHE A 160 -4.06 -5.19 -10.60
N SER A 161 -2.93 -4.49 -10.73
CA SER A 161 -2.71 -3.15 -10.15
C SER A 161 -3.63 -2.10 -10.80
N CYS A 162 -3.81 -2.17 -12.12
CA CYS A 162 -4.77 -1.33 -12.85
C CYS A 162 -6.21 -1.57 -12.39
N CYS A 163 -6.63 -2.84 -12.26
CA CYS A 163 -7.96 -3.20 -11.76
C CYS A 163 -8.19 -2.73 -10.31
N SER A 164 -7.16 -2.86 -9.48
CA SER A 164 -7.17 -2.40 -8.09
C SER A 164 -7.34 -0.88 -8.02
N LEU A 165 -6.57 -0.12 -8.80
CA LEU A 165 -6.70 1.33 -8.89
C LEU A 165 -8.09 1.74 -9.39
N ALA A 166 -8.58 1.12 -10.46
CA ALA A 166 -9.91 1.39 -11.01
C ALA A 166 -11.00 1.18 -9.95
N THR A 167 -10.92 0.07 -9.20
CA THR A 167 -11.87 -0.24 -8.13
C THR A 167 -11.80 0.80 -7.00
N THR A 168 -10.60 1.21 -6.58
CA THR A 168 -10.45 2.27 -5.56
C THR A 168 -11.00 3.61 -6.00
N ILE A 169 -10.79 4.00 -7.27
CA ILE A 169 -11.35 5.24 -7.84
C ILE A 169 -12.87 5.15 -7.91
N SER A 170 -13.42 4.02 -8.37
CA SER A 170 -14.87 3.78 -8.39
C SER A 170 -15.48 3.88 -6.99
N LEU A 171 -14.85 3.28 -5.97
CA LEU A 171 -15.28 3.40 -4.57
C LEU A 171 -15.20 4.85 -4.07
N PHE A 172 -14.13 5.59 -4.41
CA PHE A 172 -13.98 6.99 -4.04
C PHE A 172 -15.09 7.85 -4.65
N CYS A 173 -15.32 7.74 -5.97
CA CYS A 173 -16.37 8.46 -6.68
C CYS A 173 -17.77 8.11 -6.16
N PHE A 174 -18.02 6.83 -5.88
CA PHE A 174 -19.29 6.37 -5.32
C PHE A 174 -19.53 6.95 -3.92
N ASN A 175 -18.54 6.89 -3.04
CA ASN A 175 -18.64 7.45 -1.68
C ASN A 175 -18.78 8.99 -1.71
N LEU A 176 -18.14 9.66 -2.67
CA LEU A 176 -18.30 11.10 -2.89
C LEU A 176 -19.73 11.45 -3.30
N HIS A 177 -20.34 10.68 -4.21
CA HIS A 177 -21.73 10.87 -4.61
C HIS A 177 -22.69 10.60 -3.44
N ARG A 178 -22.49 9.50 -2.72
CA ARG A 178 -23.32 9.08 -1.59
C ARG A 178 -23.31 10.10 -0.45
N ARG A 179 -22.17 10.75 -0.20
CA ARG A 179 -22.01 11.81 0.83
C ARG A 179 -23.02 12.95 0.65
N ARG A 180 -23.41 13.27 -0.59
CA ARG A 180 -24.36 14.37 -0.88
C ARG A 180 -25.80 14.06 -0.48
N ARG A 181 -26.20 12.78 -0.35
CA ARG A 181 -27.61 12.35 -0.28
C ARG A 181 -28.10 11.78 1.07
N ARG A 182 -27.35 11.91 2.18
CA ARG A 182 -27.68 11.16 3.43
C ARG A 182 -27.77 11.96 4.74
N THR A 183 -28.49 11.35 5.69
CA THR A 183 -28.75 11.73 7.09
C THR A 183 -27.49 11.70 7.97
N LEU A 184 -27.55 12.34 9.15
CA LEU A 184 -26.42 12.65 10.04
C LEU A 184 -25.51 11.45 10.40
N THR A 185 -26.06 10.30 10.79
CA THR A 185 -25.26 9.13 11.21
C THR A 185 -24.52 8.49 10.04
N SER A 186 -25.17 8.40 8.87
CA SER A 186 -24.52 7.86 7.67
C SER A 186 -23.48 8.82 7.07
N ARG A 187 -23.54 10.12 7.39
CA ARG A 187 -22.51 11.08 6.97
C ARG A 187 -21.17 10.79 7.62
N TYR A 188 -21.14 10.34 8.87
CA TYR A 188 -19.90 10.00 9.58
C TYR A 188 -19.14 8.88 8.86
N GLN A 189 -19.80 7.74 8.65
CA GLN A 189 -19.23 6.59 7.93
C GLN A 189 -18.84 6.95 6.48
N SER A 190 -19.64 7.78 5.79
CA SER A 190 -19.31 8.20 4.42
C SER A 190 -18.07 9.09 4.37
N VAL A 191 -17.84 9.94 5.37
CA VAL A 191 -16.63 10.79 5.46
C VAL A 191 -15.40 9.94 5.75
N GLU A 192 -15.52 8.95 6.62
CA GLU A 192 -14.45 8.01 6.91
C GLU A 192 -14.10 7.13 5.70
N ASN A 193 -15.12 6.55 5.06
CA ASN A 193 -14.95 5.76 3.83
C ASN A 193 -14.33 6.61 2.71
N LEU A 194 -14.73 7.89 2.58
CA LEU A 194 -14.14 8.79 1.60
C LEU A 194 -12.65 9.07 1.89
N SER A 195 -12.30 9.31 3.16
CA SER A 195 -10.92 9.59 3.56
C SER A 195 -10.01 8.37 3.38
N THR A 196 -10.50 7.18 3.75
CA THR A 196 -9.76 5.92 3.62
C THR A 196 -9.63 5.49 2.17
N SER A 197 -10.67 5.62 1.35
CA SER A 197 -10.57 5.39 -0.10
C SER A 197 -9.59 6.35 -0.77
N ALA A 198 -9.50 7.61 -0.33
CA ALA A 198 -8.50 8.55 -0.86
C ALA A 198 -7.07 8.11 -0.56
N LEU A 199 -6.79 7.66 0.67
CA LEU A 199 -5.50 7.10 1.04
C LEU A 199 -5.17 5.85 0.20
N LEU A 200 -6.14 4.95 0.02
CA LEU A 200 -5.95 3.77 -0.82
C LEU A 200 -5.66 4.13 -2.27
N CYS A 201 -6.31 5.14 -2.85
CA CYS A 201 -5.97 5.63 -4.18
C CYS A 201 -4.51 6.08 -4.27
N ILE A 202 -4.00 6.81 -3.27
CA ILE A 202 -2.59 7.23 -3.22
C ILE A 202 -1.66 6.01 -3.19
N ILE A 203 -1.94 5.04 -2.32
CA ILE A 203 -1.16 3.79 -2.23
C ILE A 203 -1.19 3.02 -3.56
N SER A 204 -2.37 2.90 -4.18
CA SER A 204 -2.55 2.25 -5.49
C SER A 204 -1.78 2.93 -6.60
N ILE A 205 -1.75 4.26 -6.63
CA ILE A 205 -0.97 5.01 -7.62
C ILE A 205 0.53 4.77 -7.43
N ILE A 206 1.02 4.87 -6.18
CA ILE A 206 2.43 4.61 -5.87
C ILE A 206 2.84 3.23 -6.35
N GLN A 207 2.05 2.20 -6.01
CA GLN A 207 2.35 0.82 -6.41
C GLN A 207 2.25 0.63 -7.93
N LEU A 208 1.20 1.14 -8.57
CA LEU A 208 1.05 1.00 -10.03
C LEU A 208 2.23 1.64 -10.78
N VAL A 209 2.59 2.88 -10.43
CA VAL A 209 3.68 3.61 -11.11
C VAL A 209 5.01 2.90 -10.92
N THR A 210 5.33 2.49 -9.69
CA THR A 210 6.60 1.82 -9.40
C THR A 210 6.69 0.43 -10.03
N PHE A 211 5.63 -0.39 -9.96
CA PHE A 211 5.62 -1.70 -10.60
C PHE A 211 5.60 -1.60 -12.13
N ALA A 212 4.93 -0.60 -12.71
CA ALA A 212 4.95 -0.36 -14.15
C ALA A 212 6.36 0.04 -14.63
N LEU A 213 7.01 0.98 -13.93
CA LEU A 213 8.38 1.39 -14.22
C LEU A 213 9.35 0.22 -14.05
N TYR A 214 9.20 -0.58 -12.99
CA TYR A 214 10.02 -1.76 -12.78
C TYR A 214 9.83 -2.80 -13.89
N ALA A 215 8.58 -3.15 -14.22
CA ALA A 215 8.28 -4.10 -15.28
C ALA A 215 8.80 -3.62 -16.65
N PHE A 216 8.67 -2.33 -16.95
CA PHE A 216 9.21 -1.71 -18.15
C PHE A 216 10.74 -1.80 -18.18
N ALA A 217 11.44 -1.39 -17.11
CA ALA A 217 12.89 -1.46 -17.01
C ALA A 217 13.41 -2.90 -17.20
N MET A 218 12.79 -3.87 -16.51
CA MET A 218 13.17 -5.28 -16.62
C MET A 218 12.95 -5.85 -18.01
N THR A 219 11.84 -5.50 -18.66
CA THR A 219 11.53 -5.95 -20.03
C THR A 219 12.47 -5.30 -21.04
N TYR A 220 12.74 -4.01 -20.90
CA TYR A 220 13.68 -3.27 -21.72
C TYR A 220 15.10 -3.87 -21.65
N LEU A 221 15.61 -4.10 -20.44
CA LEU A 221 16.93 -4.70 -20.24
C LEU A 221 17.03 -6.09 -20.85
N ARG A 222 15.97 -6.90 -20.72
CA ARG A 222 15.91 -8.23 -21.32
C ARG A 222 15.91 -8.20 -22.85
N LEU A 223 15.19 -7.28 -23.47
CA LEU A 223 15.08 -7.23 -24.94
C LEU A 223 16.29 -6.55 -25.59
N MET A 224 16.84 -5.51 -24.97
CA MET A 224 17.84 -4.64 -25.61
C MET A 224 19.27 -4.86 -25.12
N GLN A 225 19.48 -5.50 -23.97
CA GLN A 225 20.79 -5.60 -23.31
C GLN A 225 21.18 -7.04 -22.94
N ASN A 226 20.53 -8.05 -23.54
CA ASN A 226 20.70 -9.46 -23.16
C ASN A 226 22.14 -9.98 -23.32
N SER A 227 22.93 -9.39 -24.21
CA SER A 227 24.33 -9.76 -24.46
C SER A 227 25.35 -8.96 -23.65
N ASN A 228 24.92 -7.95 -22.89
CA ASN A 228 25.84 -7.09 -22.16
C ASN A 228 26.32 -7.72 -20.85
N PRO A 229 27.64 -7.72 -20.57
CA PRO A 229 28.19 -8.31 -19.34
C PRO A 229 27.77 -7.55 -18.07
N LEU A 230 27.28 -6.31 -18.22
CA LEU A 230 26.78 -5.46 -17.13
C LEU A 230 25.27 -5.60 -16.88
N LEU A 231 24.60 -6.54 -17.56
CA LEU A 231 23.15 -6.71 -17.49
C LEU A 231 22.64 -6.87 -16.06
N ASP A 232 23.33 -7.65 -15.23
CA ASP A 232 22.96 -7.84 -13.81
C ASP A 232 23.05 -6.55 -13.01
N ALA A 233 24.08 -5.72 -13.24
CA ALA A 233 24.20 -4.41 -12.59
C ALA A 233 23.06 -3.46 -13.00
N TYR A 234 22.64 -3.50 -14.27
CA TYR A 234 21.49 -2.72 -14.73
C TYR A 234 20.17 -3.23 -14.19
N LYS A 235 19.97 -4.55 -14.11
CA LYS A 235 18.78 -5.16 -13.51
C LYS A 235 18.63 -4.75 -12.04
N GLU A 236 19.76 -4.64 -11.35
CA GLU A 236 19.85 -4.18 -9.96
C GLU A 236 19.54 -2.68 -9.82
N ALA A 237 20.13 -1.84 -10.68
CA ALA A 237 19.81 -0.40 -10.71
C ALA A 237 18.34 -0.15 -11.07
N GLY A 238 17.76 -1.02 -11.90
CA GLY A 238 16.35 -0.99 -12.28
C GLY A 238 15.38 -1.50 -11.21
N TYR A 239 15.85 -2.00 -10.06
CA TYR A 239 14.98 -2.53 -9.00
C TYR A 239 14.34 -1.41 -8.17
N LEU A 240 13.11 -1.04 -8.54
CA LEU A 240 12.39 0.10 -7.94
C LEU A 240 11.51 -0.26 -6.74
N VAL A 241 11.40 -1.54 -6.39
CA VAL A 241 10.51 -1.98 -5.30
C VAL A 241 10.83 -1.37 -3.93
N PRO A 242 12.09 -1.13 -3.52
CA PRO A 242 12.39 -0.47 -2.25
C PRO A 242 11.80 0.95 -2.18
N LEU A 243 11.65 1.64 -3.31
CA LEU A 243 10.96 2.94 -3.35
C LEU A 243 9.51 2.81 -2.89
N THR A 244 8.82 1.71 -3.20
CA THR A 244 7.45 1.48 -2.70
C THR A 244 7.40 1.36 -1.20
N THR A 245 8.35 0.62 -0.62
CA THR A 245 8.41 0.38 0.83
C THR A 245 8.66 1.66 1.62
N PHE A 246 9.31 2.65 1.00
CA PHE A 246 9.52 3.97 1.57
C PHE A 246 8.35 4.93 1.29
N LEU A 247 7.89 5.00 0.05
CA LEU A 247 6.87 5.95 -0.38
C LEU A 247 5.50 5.67 0.26
N ILE A 248 5.14 4.42 0.51
CA ILE A 248 3.85 4.06 1.12
C ILE A 248 3.72 4.63 2.55
N PRO A 249 4.64 4.33 3.50
CA PRO A 249 4.61 4.95 4.83
C PRO A 249 4.70 6.47 4.77
N PHE A 250 5.63 7.01 3.96
CA PHE A 250 5.82 8.46 3.83
C PHE A 250 4.54 9.18 3.36
N ALA A 251 3.93 8.70 2.29
CA ALA A 251 2.67 9.26 1.77
C ALA A 251 1.54 9.14 2.78
N THR A 252 1.51 8.07 3.58
CA THR A 252 0.48 7.92 4.62
C THR A 252 0.67 8.93 5.75
N ILE A 253 1.90 9.17 6.20
CA ILE A 253 2.21 10.19 7.23
C ILE A 253 1.77 11.57 6.74
N VAL A 254 2.20 11.96 5.53
CA VAL A 254 1.82 13.24 4.91
C VAL A 254 0.31 13.36 4.78
N PHE A 255 -0.39 12.29 4.37
CA PHE A 255 -1.85 12.28 4.26
C PHE A 255 -2.53 12.49 5.62
N ILE A 256 -2.06 11.81 6.67
CA ILE A 256 -2.60 11.93 8.02
C ILE A 256 -2.38 13.34 8.57
N GLU A 257 -1.18 13.89 8.43
CA GLU A 257 -0.86 15.26 8.89
C GLU A 257 -1.71 16.31 8.18
N ASN A 258 -1.83 16.22 6.86
CA ASN A 258 -2.68 17.11 6.07
C ASN A 258 -4.16 16.98 6.47
N SER A 259 -4.61 15.76 6.74
CA SER A 259 -5.97 15.50 7.21
C SER A 259 -6.23 16.12 8.59
N LYS A 260 -5.27 16.00 9.53
CA LYS A 260 -5.33 16.64 10.84
C LYS A 260 -5.35 18.16 10.74
N LYS A 261 -4.45 18.74 9.94
CA LYS A 261 -4.39 20.20 9.71
C LYS A 261 -5.72 20.73 9.16
N ARG A 262 -6.27 20.09 8.13
CA ARG A 262 -7.55 20.47 7.51
C ARG A 262 -8.72 20.42 8.51
N ARG A 263 -8.73 19.45 9.43
CA ARG A 263 -9.73 19.37 10.50
C ARG A 263 -9.58 20.50 11.52
N ARG A 264 -8.36 20.74 12.04
CA ARG A 264 -8.10 21.85 12.99
C ARG A 264 -8.56 23.19 12.40
N THR A 265 -8.19 23.49 11.16
CA THR A 265 -8.63 24.73 10.49
C THR A 265 -10.14 24.80 10.32
N GLY A 266 -10.82 23.67 10.12
CA GLY A 266 -12.28 23.60 10.07
C GLY A 266 -12.94 23.87 11.42
N ILE A 267 -12.40 23.30 12.50
CA ILE A 267 -12.88 23.52 13.88
C ILE A 267 -12.63 24.96 14.31
N ASP A 268 -11.42 25.48 14.11
CA ASP A 268 -11.08 26.88 14.42
C ASP A 268 -11.96 27.85 13.62
N GLY A 269 -12.26 27.53 12.36
CA GLY A 269 -13.20 28.30 11.54
C GLY A 269 -14.63 28.30 12.08
N MET A 270 -15.09 27.19 12.65
CA MET A 270 -16.40 27.10 13.32
C MET A 270 -16.41 27.81 14.68
N LEU A 271 -15.34 27.70 15.46
CA LEU A 271 -15.21 28.35 16.78
C LEU A 271 -15.07 29.89 16.65
N LYS A 272 -14.52 30.39 15.54
CA LYS A 272 -14.41 31.83 15.25
C LYS A 272 -15.69 32.46 14.68
N MET A 273 -16.74 31.68 14.41
CA MET A 273 -18.04 32.24 14.05
C MET A 273 -18.65 32.92 15.28
N LYS A 274 -18.80 34.25 15.24
CA LYS A 274 -19.60 34.96 16.24
C LYS A 274 -21.03 34.43 16.19
N THR A 275 -21.57 34.03 17.34
CA THR A 275 -22.93 33.47 17.45
C THR A 275 -24.00 34.55 17.69
N ASN A 276 -23.59 35.78 18.00
CA ASN A 276 -24.47 36.84 18.49
C ASN A 276 -24.36 38.10 17.60
N GLY A 277 -25.48 38.82 17.44
CA GLY A 277 -25.57 40.05 16.65
C GLY A 277 -25.72 39.84 15.14
N GLN A 278 -25.69 40.94 14.38
CA GLN A 278 -25.87 40.95 12.92
C GLN A 278 -24.86 40.04 12.19
N GLU A 279 -23.59 40.07 12.62
CA GLU A 279 -22.51 39.21 12.08
C GLU A 279 -22.76 37.72 12.35
N GLY A 280 -23.44 37.38 13.46
CA GLY A 280 -23.82 36.00 13.76
C GLY A 280 -24.97 35.51 12.89
N TRP A 281 -25.95 36.37 12.62
CA TRP A 281 -27.02 36.08 11.67
C TRP A 281 -26.48 35.85 10.25
N GLU A 282 -25.54 36.68 9.79
CA GLU A 282 -24.91 36.53 8.47
C GLU A 282 -24.10 35.23 8.36
N ASN A 283 -23.38 34.85 9.40
CA ASN A 283 -22.68 33.56 9.45
C ASN A 283 -23.66 32.38 9.42
N TYR A 284 -24.74 32.43 10.19
CA TYR A 284 -25.80 31.41 10.17
C TYR A 284 -26.45 31.32 8.78
N ALA A 285 -26.81 32.45 8.17
CA ALA A 285 -27.40 32.51 6.84
C ALA A 285 -26.45 31.96 5.77
N ALA A 286 -25.15 32.24 5.86
CA ALA A 286 -24.14 31.70 4.95
C ALA A 286 -23.98 30.17 5.09
N VAL A 287 -24.01 29.65 6.32
CA VAL A 287 -23.99 28.20 6.58
C VAL A 287 -25.27 27.54 6.05
N TYR A 288 -26.43 28.14 6.30
CA TYR A 288 -27.72 27.65 5.81
C TYR A 288 -27.75 27.61 4.27
N LYS A 289 -27.31 28.70 3.61
CA LYS A 289 -27.24 28.79 2.14
C LYS A 289 -26.29 27.75 1.52
N ARG A 290 -25.25 27.31 2.24
CA ARG A 290 -24.36 26.21 1.82
C ARG A 290 -24.95 24.81 2.04
N GLN A 291 -25.91 24.65 2.97
CA GLN A 291 -26.56 23.36 3.22
C GLN A 291 -27.68 23.05 2.22
N TRP A 292 -28.29 24.08 1.62
CA TRP A 292 -29.38 23.96 0.66
C TRP A 292 -28.95 23.96 -0.83
N LYS A 293 -27.64 23.99 -1.10
CA LYS A 293 -27.03 23.76 -2.42
C LYS A 293 -26.39 22.38 -2.47
#